data_AF-A0A920EAV9-F1
#
_entry.id   AF-A0A920EAV9-F1
#
_cell.length_a   1.000
_cell.length_b   1.000
_cell.length_c   1.000
_cell.angle_alpha   90.00
_cell.angle_beta   90.00
_cell.angle_gamma   90.00
#
_symmetry.space_group_name_H-M   'P 1'
#
loop_
_entity.id
_entity.type
_entity.pdbx_description
1 polymer ?
#
loop_
_entity_poly.entity_id
_entity_poly.type
_entity_poly.pdbx_seq_one_letter_code
_entity_poly.pdbx_strand_id
1 'polypeptide(L)'
;MGTDQGKTSNFNALAILLMRWHEIPEVGTTTFRMPYTPSNLGAIAGRDIGHLFDPVRLTRMDDWHRSNGAKFEHVGQWMRAWYYPRDGETMVEAVNREVLAARTTAGLLDASTLGKIDIRGPDAAEFLNRVYTNGWSKLAVGRCRYGLMLKDDGMVMDDGVTTRLGKTIS
;
A
#
# COMPACT_ATOMS: atom_id res chain seq x y z
N MET A 1 -8.88 25.28 -29.15
CA MET A 1 -7.49 24.79 -28.98
C MET A 1 -7.32 23.58 -29.87
N GLY A 2 -6.43 23.65 -30.88
CA GLY A 2 -6.07 22.51 -31.73
C GLY A 2 -4.93 21.68 -31.14
N THR A 3 -4.54 20.59 -31.82
CA THR A 3 -3.39 19.74 -31.45
C THR A 3 -2.05 20.48 -31.53
N ASP A 4 -2.01 21.59 -32.25
CA ASP A 4 -0.89 22.52 -32.34
C ASP A 4 -0.75 23.41 -31.10
N GLN A 5 -1.74 23.43 -30.19
CA GLN A 5 -1.75 24.25 -28.96
C GLN A 5 -1.59 25.75 -29.25
N GLY A 6 -2.18 26.23 -30.35
CA GLY A 6 -2.22 27.65 -30.67
C GLY A 6 -0.90 28.21 -31.21
N LYS A 7 0.02 27.35 -31.67
CA LYS A 7 1.33 27.76 -32.21
C LYS A 7 1.21 28.78 -33.35
N THR A 8 0.19 28.66 -34.19
CA THR A 8 -0.08 29.62 -35.29
C THR A 8 -1.29 30.50 -35.05
N SER A 9 -2.17 30.16 -34.09
CA SER A 9 -3.44 30.88 -33.88
C SER A 9 -3.46 31.81 -32.66
N ASN A 10 -2.60 31.61 -31.65
CA ASN A 10 -2.65 32.36 -30.39
C ASN A 10 -2.36 33.86 -30.61
N PHE A 11 -1.22 34.20 -31.23
CA PHE A 11 -0.89 35.60 -31.53
C PHE A 11 -1.86 36.26 -32.51
N ASN A 12 -2.39 35.51 -33.48
CA ASN A 12 -3.39 36.03 -34.42
C ASN A 12 -4.72 36.35 -33.71
N ALA A 13 -5.15 35.51 -32.77
CA ALA A 13 -6.34 35.77 -31.96
C ALA A 13 -6.15 36.96 -31.03
N LEU A 14 -4.97 37.10 -30.40
CA LEU A 14 -4.61 38.27 -29.60
C LEU A 14 -4.64 39.55 -30.46
N ALA A 15 -4.06 39.54 -31.66
CA ALA A 15 -4.10 40.68 -32.58
C ALA A 15 -5.53 41.13 -32.92
N ILE A 16 -6.46 40.20 -33.14
CA ILE A 16 -7.88 40.52 -33.41
C ILE A 16 -8.55 41.15 -32.17
N LEU A 17 -8.25 40.65 -30.97
CA LEU A 17 -8.80 41.21 -29.72
C LEU A 17 -8.33 42.66 -29.50
N LEU A 18 -7.06 42.92 -29.82
CA LEU A 18 -6.45 44.25 -29.68
C LEU A 18 -7.05 45.29 -30.61
N MET A 19 -7.46 44.90 -31.83
CA MET A 19 -8.18 45.79 -32.76
C MET A 19 -9.52 46.29 -32.20
N ARG A 20 -10.03 45.67 -31.14
CA ARG A 20 -11.37 45.96 -30.61
C ARG A 20 -11.39 46.46 -29.17
N TRP A 21 -10.34 46.25 -28.36
CA TRP A 21 -10.41 46.56 -26.92
C TRP A 21 -9.15 47.19 -26.24
N HIS A 22 -7.87 46.85 -26.53
CA HIS A 22 -6.69 47.32 -25.73
C HIS A 22 -5.30 47.22 -26.45
N GLU A 23 -4.18 47.62 -25.81
CA GLU A 23 -2.78 47.41 -26.28
C GLU A 23 -2.15 46.06 -25.82
N ILE A 24 -1.12 45.54 -26.52
CA ILE A 24 -0.56 44.17 -26.34
C ILE A 24 -0.19 43.82 -24.88
N PRO A 25 0.51 44.68 -24.11
CA PRO A 25 0.93 44.34 -22.75
C PRO A 25 -0.25 44.19 -21.78
N GLU A 26 -1.40 44.81 -22.07
CA GLU A 26 -2.58 44.82 -21.18
C GLU A 26 -3.41 43.54 -21.29
N VAL A 27 -3.43 42.91 -22.48
CA VAL A 27 -4.16 41.65 -22.72
C VAL A 27 -3.36 40.44 -22.22
N GLY A 28 -2.03 40.50 -22.30
CA GLY A 28 -1.14 39.41 -21.89
C GLY A 28 -1.25 38.17 -22.79
N THR A 29 -0.49 37.12 -22.45
CA THR A 29 -0.61 35.81 -23.11
C THR A 29 -1.44 34.84 -22.27
N THR A 30 -2.00 33.82 -22.90
CA THR A 30 -2.57 32.68 -22.17
C THR A 30 -1.48 31.87 -21.46
N THR A 31 -1.86 31.07 -20.46
CA THR A 31 -0.91 30.23 -19.71
C THR A 31 -0.27 29.18 -20.61
N PHE A 32 1.07 29.17 -20.69
CA PHE A 32 1.83 28.10 -21.32
C PHE A 32 1.86 26.86 -20.43
N ARG A 33 1.60 25.69 -21.01
CA ARG A 33 1.51 24.40 -20.29
C ARG A 33 2.39 23.37 -20.97
N MET A 34 2.93 22.45 -20.18
CA MET A 34 3.51 21.21 -20.70
C MET A 34 2.42 20.22 -21.12
N PRO A 35 2.70 19.30 -22.08
CA PRO A 35 3.93 19.21 -22.88
C PRO A 35 3.93 20.21 -24.05
N TYR A 36 5.12 20.68 -24.47
CA TYR A 36 5.30 21.67 -25.55
C TYR A 36 4.72 21.20 -26.91
N THR A 37 4.91 19.91 -27.20
CA THR A 37 4.28 19.17 -28.30
C THR A 37 3.68 17.88 -27.76
N PRO A 38 2.69 17.27 -28.43
CA PRO A 38 2.14 15.99 -28.01
C PRO A 38 3.24 14.93 -27.82
N SER A 39 3.14 14.18 -26.73
CA SER A 39 4.01 13.04 -26.41
C SER A 39 3.17 11.77 -26.28
N ASN A 40 3.76 10.62 -26.59
CA ASN A 40 3.08 9.33 -26.43
C ASN A 40 2.99 8.93 -24.95
N LEU A 41 1.82 8.49 -24.49
CA LEU A 41 1.61 7.96 -23.13
C LEU A 41 2.57 6.80 -22.80
N GLY A 42 2.89 5.93 -23.77
CA GLY A 42 3.85 4.84 -23.57
C GLY A 42 5.28 5.33 -23.31
N ALA A 43 5.66 6.47 -23.88
CA ALA A 43 6.96 7.08 -23.59
C ALA A 43 7.00 7.69 -22.17
N ILE A 44 5.87 8.18 -21.68
CA ILE A 44 5.73 8.69 -20.31
C ILE A 44 5.73 7.54 -19.30
N ALA A 45 5.02 6.44 -19.60
CA ALA A 45 4.94 5.26 -18.73
C ALA A 45 6.27 4.49 -18.63
N GLY A 46 7.16 4.62 -19.61
CA GLY A 46 8.47 4.00 -19.58
C GLY A 46 8.41 2.47 -19.50
N ARG A 47 9.01 1.91 -18.44
CA ARG A 47 9.06 0.45 -18.20
C ARG A 47 8.09 -0.03 -17.14
N ASP A 48 7.24 0.85 -16.62
CA ASP A 48 6.22 0.53 -15.63
C ASP A 48 5.02 -0.13 -16.33
N ILE A 49 5.25 -1.35 -16.84
CA ILE A 49 4.29 -2.12 -17.63
C ILE A 49 4.30 -3.59 -17.20
N GLY A 50 3.15 -4.25 -17.30
CA GLY A 50 3.01 -5.67 -16.95
C GLY A 50 3.47 -5.96 -15.53
N HIS A 51 4.35 -6.94 -15.35
CA HIS A 51 4.87 -7.33 -14.02
C HIS A 51 5.87 -6.33 -13.40
N LEU A 52 6.28 -5.29 -14.16
CA LEU A 52 7.14 -4.21 -13.67
C LEU A 52 6.33 -2.97 -13.25
N PHE A 53 5.00 -2.98 -13.43
CA PHE A 53 4.16 -1.86 -13.07
C PHE A 53 4.20 -1.56 -11.56
N ASP A 54 4.21 -2.61 -10.72
CA ASP A 54 4.35 -2.50 -9.27
C ASP A 54 5.07 -3.76 -8.74
N PRO A 55 6.00 -3.66 -7.77
CA PRO A 55 6.72 -4.81 -7.25
C PRO A 55 5.79 -5.87 -6.64
N VAL A 56 6.09 -7.13 -6.94
CA VAL A 56 5.45 -8.28 -6.28
C VAL A 56 6.42 -8.86 -5.25
N ARG A 57 6.06 -8.75 -3.98
CA ARG A 57 6.83 -9.27 -2.84
C ARG A 57 6.42 -10.70 -2.54
N LEU A 58 7.41 -11.58 -2.41
CA LEU A 58 7.24 -13.02 -2.16
C LEU A 58 7.84 -13.40 -0.80
N THR A 59 7.20 -14.31 -0.07
CA THR A 59 7.76 -14.83 1.19
C THR A 59 8.84 -15.87 0.90
N ARG A 60 9.58 -16.30 1.93
CA ARG A 60 10.57 -17.39 1.79
C ARG A 60 9.92 -18.76 1.53
N MET A 61 8.59 -18.85 1.65
CA MET A 61 7.82 -20.06 1.43
C MET A 61 7.09 -20.08 0.09
N ASP A 62 7.27 -19.05 -0.77
CA ASP A 62 6.52 -18.91 -2.03
C ASP A 62 6.67 -20.12 -2.95
N ASP A 63 7.88 -20.66 -3.08
CA ASP A 63 8.13 -21.88 -3.87
C ASP A 63 7.29 -23.07 -3.37
N TRP A 64 7.22 -23.24 -2.04
CA TRP A 64 6.40 -24.29 -1.44
C TRP A 64 4.91 -24.07 -1.72
N HIS A 65 4.42 -22.82 -1.61
CA HIS A 65 3.03 -22.48 -1.90
C HIS A 65 2.66 -22.85 -3.34
N ARG A 66 3.51 -22.50 -4.32
CA ARG A 66 3.29 -22.80 -5.74
C ARG A 66 3.31 -24.31 -6.01
N SER A 67 4.29 -25.03 -5.45
CA SER A 67 4.39 -26.48 -5.62
C SER A 67 3.25 -27.26 -4.97
N ASN A 68 2.56 -26.68 -3.98
CA ASN A 68 1.43 -27.30 -3.29
C ASN A 68 0.07 -26.75 -3.72
N GLY A 69 -0.01 -26.15 -4.91
CA GLY A 69 -1.28 -25.79 -5.53
C GLY A 69 -1.99 -24.59 -4.90
N ALA A 70 -1.29 -23.75 -4.13
CA ALA A 70 -1.88 -22.54 -3.58
C ALA A 70 -2.49 -21.66 -4.70
N LYS A 71 -3.67 -21.13 -4.42
CA LYS A 71 -4.17 -19.94 -5.10
C LYS A 71 -3.67 -18.72 -4.36
N PHE A 72 -3.52 -17.59 -5.05
CA PHE A 72 -2.88 -16.42 -4.50
C PHE A 72 -3.78 -15.19 -4.54
N GLU A 73 -3.55 -14.28 -3.60
CA GLU A 73 -4.17 -12.96 -3.51
C GLU A 73 -3.10 -11.87 -3.40
N HIS A 74 -3.42 -10.67 -3.91
CA HIS A 74 -2.62 -9.46 -3.70
C HIS A 74 -3.04 -8.78 -2.38
N VAL A 75 -2.11 -8.67 -1.43
CA VAL A 75 -2.28 -7.92 -0.18
C VAL A 75 -1.27 -6.79 -0.14
N GLY A 76 -1.69 -5.62 -0.64
CA GLY A 76 -0.76 -4.60 -1.08
C GLY A 76 0.16 -5.16 -2.15
N GLN A 77 1.48 -4.97 -2.00
CA GLN A 77 2.49 -5.54 -2.88
C GLN A 77 2.83 -7.01 -2.58
N TRP A 78 2.31 -7.61 -1.50
CA TRP A 78 2.58 -9.02 -1.20
C TRP A 78 1.68 -9.95 -1.99
N MET A 79 2.27 -10.99 -2.57
CA MET A 79 1.55 -12.15 -3.08
C MET A 79 1.45 -13.19 -1.96
N ARG A 80 0.24 -13.46 -1.47
CA ARG A 80 -0.01 -14.40 -0.36
C ARG A 80 -0.79 -15.62 -0.84
N ALA A 81 -0.52 -16.77 -0.25
CA ALA A 81 -1.38 -17.94 -0.42
C ALA A 81 -2.77 -17.63 0.16
N TRP A 82 -3.77 -17.70 -0.71
CA TRP A 82 -5.16 -17.40 -0.40
C TRP A 82 -5.88 -18.64 0.16
N TYR A 83 -5.74 -19.77 -0.52
CA TYR A 83 -6.26 -21.09 -0.13
C TYR A 83 -5.58 -22.20 -0.95
N TYR A 84 -5.69 -23.46 -0.52
CA TYR A 84 -5.08 -24.64 -1.13
C TYR A 84 -6.17 -25.65 -1.55
N PRO A 85 -6.72 -25.53 -2.77
CA PRO A 85 -7.73 -26.46 -3.27
C PRO A 85 -7.15 -27.84 -3.53
N ARG A 86 -7.95 -28.88 -3.29
CA ARG A 86 -7.74 -30.23 -3.82
C ARG A 86 -8.47 -30.37 -5.16
N ASP A 87 -8.13 -31.42 -5.91
CA ASP A 87 -8.70 -31.65 -7.24
C ASP A 87 -10.24 -31.64 -7.22
N GLY A 88 -10.81 -30.76 -8.05
CA GLY A 88 -12.26 -30.59 -8.20
C GLY A 88 -12.92 -29.68 -7.18
N GLU A 89 -12.21 -29.17 -6.17
CA GLU A 89 -12.81 -28.27 -5.17
C GLU A 89 -12.97 -26.85 -5.71
N THR A 90 -14.12 -26.26 -5.41
CA THR A 90 -14.33 -24.81 -5.43
C THR A 90 -13.59 -24.15 -4.27
N MET A 91 -13.41 -22.82 -4.34
CA MET A 91 -12.84 -22.06 -3.22
C MET A 91 -13.60 -22.28 -1.91
N VAL A 92 -14.93 -22.28 -1.96
CA VAL A 92 -15.76 -22.41 -0.75
C VAL A 92 -15.56 -23.78 -0.10
N GLU A 93 -15.50 -24.85 -0.90
CA GLU A 93 -15.25 -26.21 -0.40
C GLU A 93 -13.86 -26.34 0.21
N ALA A 94 -12.83 -25.82 -0.49
CA ALA A 94 -11.46 -25.83 0.00
C ALA A 94 -11.31 -25.08 1.33
N VAL A 95 -11.84 -23.86 1.42
CA VAL A 95 -11.78 -23.03 2.63
C VAL A 95 -12.59 -23.67 3.77
N ASN A 96 -13.78 -24.23 3.51
CA ASN A 96 -14.56 -24.92 4.54
C ASN A 96 -13.81 -26.13 5.10
N ARG A 97 -13.15 -26.91 4.24
CA ARG A 97 -12.30 -28.04 4.63
C ARG A 97 -11.10 -27.56 5.47
N GLU A 98 -10.41 -26.51 5.04
CA GLU A 98 -9.26 -25.93 5.75
C GLU A 98 -9.65 -25.40 7.14
N VAL A 99 -10.76 -24.65 7.24
CA VAL A 99 -11.29 -24.14 8.50
C VAL A 99 -11.68 -25.28 9.43
N LEU A 100 -12.35 -26.31 8.93
CA LEU A 100 -12.70 -27.48 9.73
C LEU A 100 -11.43 -28.16 10.26
N ALA A 101 -10.45 -28.43 9.40
CA ALA A 101 -9.18 -29.05 9.78
C ALA A 101 -8.43 -28.24 10.85
N ALA A 102 -8.38 -26.91 10.71
CA ALA A 102 -7.73 -26.03 11.69
C ALA A 102 -8.43 -26.05 13.07
N ARG A 103 -9.73 -26.31 13.12
CA ARG A 103 -10.52 -26.37 14.37
C ARG A 103 -10.54 -27.74 15.02
N THR A 104 -10.50 -28.81 14.22
CA THR A 104 -10.65 -30.18 14.71
C THR A 104 -9.33 -30.94 14.80
N THR A 105 -8.26 -30.44 14.18
CA THR A 105 -6.95 -31.08 14.19
C THR A 105 -5.81 -30.06 14.29
N ALA A 106 -5.42 -29.45 13.17
CA ALA A 106 -4.35 -28.47 13.08
C ALA A 106 -4.40 -27.74 11.74
N GLY A 107 -3.86 -26.52 11.71
CA GLY A 107 -3.68 -25.73 10.49
C GLY A 107 -2.35 -24.99 10.53
N LEU A 108 -1.76 -24.75 9.35
CA LEU A 108 -0.54 -23.97 9.19
C LEU A 108 -0.82 -22.77 8.29
N LEU A 109 -0.32 -21.60 8.67
CA LEU A 109 -0.46 -20.36 7.92
C LEU A 109 0.91 -19.67 7.82
N ASP A 110 1.27 -19.24 6.62
CA ASP A 110 2.40 -18.33 6.43
C ASP A 110 1.99 -16.90 6.84
N ALA A 111 2.35 -16.52 8.07
CA ALA A 111 2.11 -15.19 8.64
C ALA A 111 3.33 -14.24 8.48
N SER A 112 4.28 -14.56 7.60
CA SER A 112 5.54 -13.83 7.46
C SER A 112 5.36 -12.37 7.02
N THR A 113 4.24 -12.03 6.38
CA THR A 113 3.97 -10.71 5.80
C THR A 113 3.61 -9.62 6.81
N LEU A 114 3.29 -9.97 8.06
CA LEU A 114 2.94 -8.98 9.11
C LEU A 114 4.09 -7.98 9.36
N GLY A 115 3.75 -6.72 9.65
CA GLY A 115 4.72 -5.74 10.14
C GLY A 115 5.36 -6.20 11.47
N LYS A 116 6.67 -6.05 11.60
CA LYS A 116 7.44 -6.47 12.78
C LYS A 116 8.44 -5.38 13.13
N ILE A 117 8.36 -4.85 14.34
CA ILE A 117 9.22 -3.77 14.84
C ILE A 117 9.78 -4.21 16.19
N ASP A 118 11.11 -4.14 16.35
CA ASP A 118 11.78 -4.37 17.63
C ASP A 118 12.04 -3.01 18.30
N ILE A 119 11.54 -2.84 19.52
CA ILE A 119 11.58 -1.58 20.28
C ILE A 119 12.45 -1.78 21.51
N ARG A 120 13.49 -0.95 21.66
CA ARG A 120 14.47 -1.03 22.74
C ARG A 120 14.76 0.35 23.34
N GLY A 121 15.11 0.37 24.61
CA GLY A 121 15.47 1.58 25.36
C GLY A 121 14.58 1.80 26.59
N PRO A 122 15.08 2.49 27.63
CA PRO A 122 14.54 2.51 29.00
C PRO A 122 13.07 2.92 29.11
N ASP A 123 12.57 3.68 28.13
CA ASP A 123 11.20 4.20 28.10
C ASP A 123 10.28 3.43 27.14
N ALA A 124 10.68 2.28 26.61
CA ALA A 124 9.89 1.53 25.63
C ALA A 124 8.46 1.22 26.12
N ALA A 125 8.30 0.83 27.39
CA ALA A 125 6.97 0.57 27.95
C ALA A 125 6.11 1.84 28.09
N GLU A 126 6.75 2.98 28.40
CA GLU A 126 6.08 4.27 28.49
C GLU A 126 5.68 4.78 27.10
N PHE A 127 6.54 4.62 26.10
CA PHE A 127 6.20 4.88 24.71
C PHE A 127 4.98 4.06 24.25
N LEU A 128 4.96 2.76 24.55
CA LEU A 128 3.81 1.92 24.20
C LEU A 128 2.51 2.35 24.88
N ASN A 129 2.55 2.88 26.11
CA ASN A 129 1.35 3.44 26.78
C ASN A 129 0.78 4.67 26.05
N ARG A 130 1.61 5.40 25.29
CA ARG A 130 1.19 6.59 24.54
C ARG A 130 0.65 6.24 23.15
N VAL A 131 1.17 5.17 22.56
CA VAL A 131 0.80 4.71 21.21
C VAL A 131 -0.45 3.83 21.22
N TYR A 132 -0.58 2.95 22.21
CA TYR A 132 -1.69 2.00 22.31
C TYR A 132 -2.77 2.49 23.27
N THR A 133 -4.01 2.06 23.02
CA THR A 133 -5.16 2.36 23.89
C THR A 133 -5.10 1.69 25.27
N ASN A 134 -4.30 0.63 25.43
CA ASN A 134 -4.16 -0.11 26.68
C ASN A 134 -2.74 -0.03 27.25
N GLY A 135 -2.60 -0.27 28.56
CA GLY A 135 -1.31 -0.12 29.25
C GLY A 135 -0.32 -1.28 29.03
N TRP A 136 0.97 -0.99 29.11
CA TRP A 136 2.09 -1.91 28.85
C TRP A 136 3.08 -2.06 30.00
N SER A 137 3.14 -1.10 30.93
CA SER A 137 4.14 -1.08 32.02
C SER A 137 4.15 -2.35 32.88
N LYS A 138 2.99 -2.98 33.08
CA LYS A 138 2.81 -4.19 33.90
C LYS A 138 2.89 -5.50 33.10
N LEU A 139 3.09 -5.47 31.79
CA LEU A 139 3.22 -6.70 31.01
C LEU A 139 4.51 -7.41 31.40
N ALA A 140 4.44 -8.66 31.87
CA ALA A 140 5.62 -9.42 32.25
C ALA A 140 6.48 -9.81 31.03
N VAL A 141 7.79 -10.00 31.24
CA VAL A 141 8.69 -10.54 30.21
C VAL A 141 8.23 -11.94 29.80
N GLY A 142 8.34 -12.27 28.51
CA GLY A 142 7.87 -13.52 27.92
C GLY A 142 6.35 -13.57 27.71
N ARG A 143 5.62 -12.48 28.00
CA ARG A 143 4.19 -12.36 27.72
C ARG A 143 3.96 -11.44 26.54
N CYS A 144 2.80 -11.61 25.90
CA CYS A 144 2.32 -10.76 24.85
C CYS A 144 0.95 -10.16 25.21
N ARG A 145 0.60 -9.09 24.51
CA ARG A 145 -0.69 -8.40 24.66
C ARG A 145 -1.14 -7.91 23.31
N TYR A 146 -2.44 -8.00 23.05
CA TYR A 146 -3.07 -7.35 21.91
C TYR A 146 -3.37 -5.89 22.26
N GLY A 147 -3.19 -4.98 21.31
CA GLY A 147 -3.52 -3.57 21.47
C GLY A 147 -4.00 -2.93 20.16
N LEU A 148 -4.74 -1.84 20.30
CA LEU A 148 -5.19 -0.98 19.21
C LEU A 148 -4.36 0.31 19.22
N MET A 149 -3.95 0.77 18.04
CA MET A 149 -3.38 2.10 17.82
C MET A 149 -4.42 2.97 17.14
N LEU A 150 -4.61 4.18 17.66
CA LEU A 150 -5.57 5.15 17.12
C LEU A 150 -4.80 6.33 16.52
N LYS A 151 -5.46 7.06 15.61
CA LYS A 151 -5.04 8.41 15.26
C LYS A 151 -5.51 9.40 16.33
N ASP A 152 -5.07 10.65 16.21
CA ASP A 152 -5.42 11.74 17.14
C ASP A 152 -6.93 12.04 17.18
N ASP A 153 -7.68 11.65 16.14
CA ASP A 153 -9.15 11.74 16.08
C ASP A 153 -9.88 10.59 16.78
N GLY A 154 -9.14 9.64 17.37
CA GLY A 154 -9.69 8.47 18.07
C GLY A 154 -10.11 7.31 17.15
N MET A 155 -9.87 7.41 15.84
CA MET A 155 -10.19 6.33 14.90
C MET A 155 -9.07 5.28 14.85
N VAL A 156 -9.47 4.01 14.73
CA VAL A 156 -8.53 2.89 14.63
C VAL A 156 -7.63 3.06 13.41
N MET A 157 -6.32 3.00 13.63
CA MET A 157 -5.29 3.07 12.60
C MET A 157 -4.69 1.69 12.30
N ASP A 158 -4.32 0.96 13.35
CA ASP A 158 -3.64 -0.33 13.27
C ASP A 158 -3.86 -1.12 14.57
N ASP A 159 -3.51 -2.41 14.56
CA ASP A 159 -3.62 -3.29 15.70
C ASP A 159 -2.57 -4.40 15.67
N GLY A 160 -2.41 -5.09 16.80
CA GLY A 160 -1.58 -6.27 16.81
C GLY A 160 -1.16 -6.74 18.17
N VAL A 161 -0.31 -7.76 18.16
CA VAL A 161 0.23 -8.38 19.36
C VAL A 161 1.69 -7.95 19.52
N THR A 162 1.99 -7.31 20.65
CA THR A 162 3.38 -7.02 21.03
C THR A 162 3.82 -7.95 22.15
N THR A 163 5.03 -8.51 22.01
CA THR A 163 5.63 -9.44 22.97
C THR A 163 6.75 -8.75 23.72
N ARG A 164 6.75 -8.82 25.06
CA ARG A 164 7.83 -8.26 25.88
C ARG A 164 8.99 -9.25 25.94
N LEU A 165 10.00 -9.03 25.11
CA LEU A 165 11.15 -9.95 24.96
C LEU A 165 12.14 -9.89 26.13
N GLY A 166 12.27 -8.74 26.80
CA GLY A 166 13.26 -8.56 27.85
C GLY A 166 12.97 -7.39 28.78
N LYS A 167 13.87 -7.20 29.75
CA LYS A 167 13.90 -5.97 30.56
C LYS A 167 14.34 -4.81 29.69
N THR A 168 13.93 -3.62 30.09
CA THR A 168 14.36 -2.40 29.45
C THR A 168 15.85 -2.19 29.72
N ILE A 169 16.63 -2.06 28.65
CA ILE A 169 18.09 -1.91 28.69
C ILE A 169 18.40 -0.41 28.58
N SER A 170 19.35 0.07 29.39
CA SER A 170 19.90 1.43 29.31
C SER A 170 20.68 1.65 28.02
#